data_AF-A0A2N3AGL8-F1
#
_entry.id   AF-A0A2N3AGL8-F1
#
_cell.length_a   1.000
_cell.length_b   1.000
_cell.length_c   1.000
_cell.angle_alpha   90.00
_cell.angle_beta   90.00
_cell.angle_gamma   90.00
#
_symmetry.space_group_name_H-M   'P 1'
#
loop_
_entity.id
_entity.type
_entity.pdbx_description
1 polymer ?
#
loop_
_entity_poly.entity_id
_entity_poly.type
_entity_poly.pdbx_seq_one_letter_code
_entity_poly.pdbx_strand_id
1 'polypeptide(L)' 'MVNYAKESYIELMQKVSWPSWSELQSSALVVSIASLIIAAVVYLMDITFRTLLENFYRLF' A
#
# COMPACT_ATOMS: atom_id res chain seq x y z
N MET A 1 -37.95 -3.14 -14.70
CA MET A 1 -36.91 -3.84 -13.90
C MET A 1 -35.55 -3.89 -14.61
N VAL A 2 -35.48 -4.20 -15.91
CA VAL A 2 -34.21 -4.18 -16.67
C VAL A 2 -33.58 -2.77 -16.78
N ASN A 3 -34.41 -1.72 -16.84
CA ASN A 3 -33.91 -0.34 -16.96
C ASN A 3 -33.16 0.15 -15.70
N TYR A 4 -33.57 -0.26 -14.48
CA TYR A 4 -32.88 0.11 -13.24
C TYR A 4 -31.48 -0.50 -13.13
N ALA A 5 -31.31 -1.76 -13.54
CA ALA A 5 -29.99 -2.39 -13.58
C ALA A 5 -29.05 -1.70 -14.59
N LYS A 6 -29.62 -1.14 -15.67
CA LYS A 6 -28.87 -0.43 -16.71
C LYS A 6 -28.52 1.00 -16.29
N GLU A 7 -29.42 1.70 -15.59
CA GLU A 7 -29.18 3.01 -14.99
C GLU A 7 -28.15 2.93 -13.86
N SER A 8 -28.23 1.94 -12.96
CA SER A 8 -27.22 1.75 -11.91
C SER A 8 -25.84 1.39 -12.47
N TYR A 9 -25.76 0.71 -13.62
CA TYR A 9 -24.48 0.42 -14.28
C TYR A 9 -23.85 1.70 -14.88
N ILE A 10 -24.67 2.59 -15.44
CA ILE A 10 -24.22 3.89 -15.95
C ILE A 10 -23.85 4.83 -14.79
N GLU A 11 -24.60 4.82 -13.69
CA GLU A 11 -24.30 5.61 -12.49
C GLU A 11 -23.02 5.14 -11.78
N LEU A 12 -22.79 3.83 -11.66
CA LEU A 12 -21.55 3.31 -11.06
C LEU A 12 -20.33 3.60 -11.94
N MET A 13 -20.48 3.59 -13.26
CA MET A 13 -19.42 3.93 -14.21
C MET A 13 -19.14 5.44 -14.27
N GLN A 14 -20.15 6.30 -14.08
CA GLN A 14 -19.98 7.76 -14.03
C GLN A 14 -19.58 8.29 -12.63
N LYS A 15 -19.92 7.59 -11.55
CA LYS A 15 -19.67 8.04 -10.16
C LYS A 15 -18.49 7.35 -9.48
N VAL A 16 -17.93 6.31 -10.07
CA VAL A 16 -16.60 5.83 -9.71
C VAL A 16 -15.71 6.21 -10.87
N SER A 17 -14.95 7.29 -10.67
CA SER A 17 -13.79 7.66 -11.46
C SER A 17 -12.78 6.51 -11.39
N TRP A 18 -13.06 5.40 -12.09
CA TRP A 18 -12.11 4.34 -12.33
C TRP A 18 -11.01 5.00 -13.15
N PRO A 19 -9.85 5.29 -12.54
CA PRO A 19 -8.82 6.04 -13.22
C PRO A 19 -8.35 5.21 -14.39
N SER A 20 -7.95 5.86 -15.48
CA SER A 20 -7.35 5.14 -16.60
C SER A 20 -6.17 4.30 -16.11
N TRP A 21 -5.91 3.14 -16.74
CA TRP A 21 -4.86 2.19 -16.33
C TRP A 21 -3.48 2.85 -16.09
N SER A 22 -3.21 3.98 -16.74
CA SER A 22 -2.00 4.81 -16.55
C SER A 22 -1.95 5.53 -15.20
N GLU A 23 -3.07 6.04 -14.69
CA GLU A 23 -3.15 6.68 -13.36
C GLU A 23 -3.10 5.66 -12.22
N LEU A 24 -3.67 4.47 -12.44
CA LEU A 24 -3.54 3.36 -11.49
C LEU A 24 -2.09 2.88 -11.39
N GLN A 25 -1.35 2.83 -12.51
CA GLN A 25 0.09 2.56 -12.48
C GLN A 25 0.88 3.66 -11.79
N SER A 26 0.56 4.94 -12.03
CA SER A 26 1.20 6.06 -11.32
C SER A 26 0.96 5.97 -9.80
N SER A 27 -0.27 5.67 -9.39
CA SER A 27 -0.62 5.51 -7.97
C SER A 27 0.05 4.27 -7.37
N ALA A 28 0.10 3.16 -8.10
CA ALA A 28 0.79 1.95 -7.69
C ALA A 28 2.30 2.17 -7.53
N LEU A 29 2.93 2.92 -8.44
CA LEU A 29 4.36 3.25 -8.37
C LEU A 29 4.68 4.07 -7.13
N VAL A 30 3.86 5.09 -6.83
CA VAL A 30 4.01 5.90 -5.61
C VAL A 30 3.87 5.03 -4.36
N VAL A 31 2.89 4.13 -4.32
CA VAL A 31 2.69 3.20 -3.20
C VAL A 31 3.84 2.19 -3.08
N SER A 32 4.39 1.70 -4.19
CA SER A 32 5.55 0.80 -4.20
C SER A 32 6.82 1.47 -3.68
N ILE A 33 7.02 2.75 -3.98
CA ILE A 33 8.15 3.52 -3.42
C ILE A 33 7.92 3.77 -1.92
N ALA A 34 6.70 4.11 -1.52
CA ALA A 34 6.35 4.28 -0.11
C ALA A 34 6.55 2.97 0.69
N SER A 35 6.17 1.82 0.13
CA SER A 35 6.38 0.52 0.79
C SER A 35 7.86 0.14 0.86
N LEU A 36 8.67 0.50 -0.14
CA LEU A 36 10.13 0.36 -0.10
C LEU A 36 10.77 1.15 1.05
N ILE A 37 10.32 2.39 1.29
CA ILE A 37 10.80 3.20 2.40
C ILE A 37 10.41 2.56 3.75
N ILE A 38 9.17 2.10 3.88
CA ILE A 38 8.71 1.40 5.09
C ILE A 38 9.53 0.13 5.32
N ALA A 39 9.81 -0.64 4.26
CA ALA A 39 10.63 -1.84 4.35
C ALA A 39 12.06 -1.53 4.83
N ALA A 40 12.66 -0.44 4.36
CA ALA A 40 13.98 0.00 4.81
C ALA A 40 13.98 0.38 6.31
N VAL A 41 12.92 1.05 6.78
CA VAL A 41 12.78 1.40 8.20
C VAL A 41 12.62 0.16 9.07
N VAL A 42 11.77 -0.80 8.66
CA VAL A 42 11.60 -2.07 9.38
C VAL A 42 12.92 -2.84 9.43
N TYR A 43 13.67 -2.90 8.33
CA TYR A 43 14.99 -3.52 8.31
C TYR A 43 15.97 -2.89 9.31
N LEU A 44 15.98 -1.57 9.42
CA LEU A 44 16.82 -0.86 10.38
C LEU A 44 16.40 -1.16 11.84
N MET A 45 15.09 -1.21 12.10
CA MET A 45 14.56 -1.59 13.41
C MET A 45 14.96 -3.02 13.77
N ASP A 46 14.81 -3.97 12.84
CA ASP A 46 15.16 -5.37 13.07
C ASP A 46 16.64 -5.53 13.47
N ILE A 47 17.55 -4.82 12.79
CA ILE A 47 18.99 -4.83 13.14
C ILE A 47 19.18 -4.24 14.54
N THR A 48 18.59 -3.07 14.79
CA THR A 48 18.75 -2.36 16.06
C THR A 48 18.28 -3.23 17.24
N PHE A 49 17.11 -3.86 17.12
CA PHE A 49 16.58 -4.75 18.14
C PHE A 49 17.45 -5.99 18.36
N ARG A 50 17.93 -6.63 17.29
CA ARG A 50 18.83 -7.79 17.40
C ARG A 50 20.12 -7.42 18.13
N THR A 51 20.78 -6.33 17.74
CA THR A 51 22.02 -5.88 18.37
C THR A 51 21.81 -5.47 19.82
N LEU A 52 20.73 -4.75 20.13
CA LEU A 52 20.41 -4.36 21.50
C LEU A 52 20.14 -5.57 22.39
N LEU A 53 19.34 -6.53 21.92
CA LEU A 53 19.05 -7.75 22.66
C LEU A 53 20.31 -8.59 22.86
N GLU A 54 21.11 -8.83 21.83
CA GLU A 54 22.38 -9.57 21.95
C GLU A 54 23.34 -8.91 22.95
N ASN A 55 23.46 -7.58 22.93
CA ASN A 55 24.28 -6.86 23.90
C ASN A 55 23.71 -6.99 25.33
N PHE A 56 22.39 -6.91 25.49
CA PHE A 56 21.75 -7.04 26.80
C PHE A 56 21.90 -8.47 27.36
N TYR A 57 21.70 -9.49 26.52
CA TYR A 57 21.92 -10.91 26.86
C TYR A 57 23.39 -11.25 27.11
N ARG A 58 24.35 -10.48 26.57
CA ARG A 58 25.78 -10.65 26.88
C ARG A 58 26.20 -9.97 28.18
N LEU A 59 25.46 -8.95 28.62
CA LEU A 59 25.72 -8.18 29.83
C LEU A 59 25.12 -8.83 31.08
N PHE A 60 24.05 -9.61 30.93
CA PHE A 60 23.43 -10.43 31.97
C PHE A 60 23.91 -11.89 31.89
#